data_AF-A0A318ZAK3-F1
#
_entry.id   AF-A0A318ZAK3-F1
#
_cell.length_a   1.000
_cell.length_b   1.000
_cell.length_c   1.000
_cell.angle_alpha   90.00
_cell.angle_beta   90.00
_cell.angle_gamma   90.00
#
_symmetry.space_group_name_H-M   'P 1'
#
loop_
_entity.id
_entity.type
_entity.pdbx_description
1 polymer ?
#
loop_
_entity_poly.entity_id
_entity_poly.type
_entity_poly.pdbx_seq_one_letter_code
_entity_poly.pdbx_strand_id
1 'polypeptide(L)'
;MPQSETGLDIKSLGSSPQLKELLERFPSLRDQLRDIYQATLEEEWQETLPYAGRSRGFGRGRATHRHRGPWTREKGFNRGVGKVRKLRERCEEGDEVGKKAEGYMRFMALITGSELPEAV
;
A
#
# COMPACT_ATOMS: atom_id res chain seq x y z
N MET A 1 26.50 -22.71 -0.19
CA MET A 1 25.87 -21.41 -0.49
C MET A 1 25.14 -20.98 0.77
N PRO A 2 25.50 -19.87 1.44
CA PRO A 2 24.76 -19.45 2.63
C PRO A 2 23.41 -18.90 2.17
N GLN A 3 22.34 -19.51 2.66
CA GLN A 3 20.98 -19.00 2.49
C GLN A 3 20.88 -17.75 3.35
N SER A 4 20.65 -16.60 2.73
CA SER A 4 20.26 -15.40 3.43
C SER A 4 18.88 -15.67 4.05
N GLU A 5 18.81 -15.85 5.38
CA GLU A 5 17.57 -15.86 6.16
C GLU A 5 16.94 -14.47 6.07
N THR A 6 16.35 -14.16 4.92
CA THR A 6 15.75 -12.86 4.62
C THR A 6 14.29 -12.85 5.04
N GLY A 7 13.97 -11.97 5.98
CA GLY A 7 12.62 -11.50 6.24
C GLY A 7 11.79 -12.38 7.17
N LEU A 8 11.17 -11.76 8.16
CA LEU A 8 10.21 -12.40 9.07
C LEU A 8 9.21 -13.27 8.29
N ASP A 9 8.96 -14.50 8.74
CA ASP A 9 7.88 -15.33 8.20
C ASP A 9 6.56 -14.57 8.34
N ILE A 10 5.91 -14.29 7.21
CA ILE A 10 4.66 -13.53 7.14
C ILE A 10 3.60 -14.14 8.06
N LYS A 11 3.63 -15.46 8.29
CA LYS A 11 2.73 -16.14 9.22
C LYS A 11 3.00 -15.80 10.69
N SER A 12 4.26 -15.61 11.06
CA SER A 12 4.68 -15.16 12.39
C SER A 12 4.52 -13.66 12.62
N LEU A 13 4.39 -12.88 11.53
CA LEU A 13 4.31 -11.42 11.58
C LEU A 13 3.12 -10.93 12.44
N GLY A 14 1.97 -11.62 12.37
CA GLY A 14 0.79 -11.30 13.17
C GLY A 14 0.94 -11.52 14.68
N SER A 15 1.93 -12.30 15.10
CA SER A 15 2.29 -12.54 16.50
C SER A 15 3.60 -11.85 16.91
N SER A 16 4.20 -11.07 16.01
CA SER A 16 5.47 -10.39 16.28
C SER A 16 5.25 -9.24 17.28
N PRO A 17 5.92 -9.26 18.45
CA PRO A 17 5.84 -8.16 19.41
C PRO A 17 6.39 -6.86 18.82
N GLN A 18 7.42 -6.96 17.98
CA GLN A 18 8.05 -5.81 17.30
C GLN A 18 7.07 -5.11 16.35
N LEU A 19 6.26 -5.87 15.60
CA LEU A 19 5.23 -5.26 14.76
C LEU A 19 4.16 -4.58 15.60
N LYS A 20 3.75 -5.19 16.72
CA LYS A 20 2.75 -4.61 17.61
C LYS A 20 3.22 -3.27 18.19
N GLU A 21 4.43 -3.23 18.74
CA GLU A 21 5.05 -2.01 19.27
C GLU A 21 5.19 -0.92 18.19
N LEU A 22 5.57 -1.32 16.97
CA LEU A 22 5.64 -0.39 15.84
C LEU A 22 4.27 0.25 15.54
N LEU A 23 3.21 -0.55 15.46
CA LEU A 23 1.87 -0.06 15.15
C LEU A 23 1.27 0.78 16.28
N GLU A 24 1.65 0.52 17.54
CA GLU A 24 1.29 1.37 18.69
C GLU A 24 2.00 2.73 18.62
N ARG A 25 3.28 2.75 18.21
CA ARG A 25 4.07 3.98 18.06
C ARG A 25 3.64 4.82 16.85
N PHE A 26 3.18 4.16 15.78
CA PHE A 26 2.78 4.77 14.51
C PHE A 26 1.32 4.43 14.16
N PRO A 27 0.32 5.03 14.84
CA PRO A 27 -1.09 4.73 14.58
C PRO A 27 -1.52 5.07 13.15
N SER A 28 -0.90 6.08 12.52
CA SER A 28 -1.13 6.44 11.12
C SER A 28 -0.69 5.36 10.13
N LEU A 29 0.36 4.60 10.46
CA LEU A 29 0.78 3.43 9.66
C LEU A 29 -0.29 2.34 9.73
N ARG A 30 -0.84 2.09 10.92
CA ARG A 30 -1.93 1.11 11.10
C ARG A 30 -3.15 1.47 10.23
N ASP A 31 -3.53 2.74 10.21
CA ASP A 31 -4.65 3.21 9.39
C ASP A 31 -4.34 3.04 7.90
N GLN A 32 -3.12 3.38 7.44
CA GLN A 32 -2.69 3.16 6.06
C GLN A 32 -2.71 1.67 5.65
N LEU A 33 -2.22 0.77 6.50
CA LEU A 33 -2.26 -0.67 6.24
C LEU A 33 -3.70 -1.18 6.16
N ARG A 34 -4.58 -0.66 7.01
CA ARG A 34 -6.02 -0.98 6.97
C ARG A 34 -6.67 -0.50 5.68
N ASP A 35 -6.37 0.71 5.22
CA ASP A 35 -6.90 1.26 3.97
C ASP A 35 -6.42 0.47 2.73
N ILE A 36 -5.19 -0.05 2.78
CA ILE A 36 -4.65 -0.93 1.75
C ILE A 36 -5.39 -2.27 1.77
N TYR A 37 -5.58 -2.86 2.95
CA TYR A 37 -6.32 -4.10 3.12
C TYR A 37 -7.78 -3.96 2.65
N GLN A 38 -8.47 -2.87 3.00
CA GLN A 38 -9.84 -2.60 2.55
C GLN A 38 -9.96 -2.53 1.04
N ALA A 39 -8.96 -1.94 0.35
CA ALA A 39 -8.96 -1.90 -1.11
C ALA A 39 -8.83 -3.28 -1.78
N THR A 40 -8.40 -4.30 -1.03
CA THR A 40 -8.38 -5.70 -1.50
C THR A 40 -9.71 -6.41 -1.31
N LEU A 41 -10.62 -5.86 -0.52
CA LEU A 41 -11.95 -6.40 -0.28
C LEU A 41 -12.96 -5.89 -1.31
N GLU A 42 -14.02 -6.66 -1.51
CA GLU A 42 -15.11 -6.36 -2.45
C GLU A 42 -15.95 -5.15 -2.02
N GLU A 43 -16.12 -4.97 -0.71
CA GLU A 43 -17.12 -4.10 -0.09
C GLU A 43 -16.89 -2.59 -0.34
N GLU A 44 -15.69 -2.19 -0.80
CA GLU A 44 -15.38 -0.79 -1.12
C GLU A 44 -15.59 -0.43 -2.61
N TRP A 45 -16.07 -1.36 -3.44
CA TRP A 45 -16.55 -1.05 -4.78
C TRP A 45 -17.93 -0.39 -4.72
N GLN A 46 -17.99 0.84 -4.21
CA GLN A 46 -18.96 1.77 -4.77
C GLN A 46 -18.52 2.02 -6.21
N GLU A 47 -19.26 1.49 -7.18
CA GLU A 47 -19.27 2.05 -8.52
C GLU A 47 -19.52 3.54 -8.32
N THR A 48 -18.45 4.32 -8.30
CA THR A 48 -18.53 5.74 -8.57
C THR A 48 -18.98 5.77 -10.01
N LEU A 49 -20.31 5.76 -10.19
CA LEU A 49 -20.96 6.14 -11.43
C LEU A 49 -20.15 7.31 -11.96
N PRO A 50 -19.57 7.21 -13.16
CA PRO A 50 -18.92 8.37 -13.74
C PRO A 50 -20.00 9.44 -13.72
N TYR A 51 -19.80 10.48 -12.91
CA TYR A 51 -20.70 11.61 -12.80
C TYR A 51 -21.07 12.00 -14.22
N ALA A 52 -22.32 11.73 -14.60
CA ALA A 52 -22.84 11.97 -15.93
C ALA A 52 -22.97 13.50 -16.06
N GLY A 53 -21.86 14.17 -16.37
CA GLY A 53 -21.81 15.61 -16.26
C GLY A 53 -20.46 16.23 -16.59
N ARG A 54 -19.96 15.99 -17.81
CA ARG A 54 -19.39 17.06 -18.67
C ARG A 54 -18.74 16.44 -19.91
N SER A 55 -19.45 16.53 -21.02
CA SER A 55 -18.84 16.57 -22.35
C SER A 55 -17.92 17.79 -22.42
N ARG A 56 -16.63 17.58 -22.73
CA ARG A 56 -15.76 18.55 -23.43
C ARG A 56 -14.44 17.89 -23.85
N GLY A 57 -14.18 17.89 -25.15
CA GLY A 57 -12.83 18.01 -25.69
C GLY A 57 -12.12 16.73 -26.13
N PHE A 58 -12.30 16.39 -27.41
CA PHE A 58 -11.24 16.09 -28.39
C PHE A 58 -9.87 15.58 -27.87
N GLY A 59 -9.51 14.33 -28.19
CA GLY A 59 -8.15 13.83 -28.03
C GLY A 59 -8.01 12.37 -28.48
N ARG A 60 -7.43 12.17 -29.68
CA ARG A 60 -7.08 10.85 -30.21
C ARG A 60 -6.11 10.14 -29.27
N GLY A 61 -6.63 9.14 -28.58
CA GLY A 61 -5.85 8.21 -27.79
C GLY A 61 -6.85 7.26 -27.17
N ARG A 62 -6.97 6.06 -27.74
CA ARG A 62 -7.84 5.01 -27.22
C ARG A 62 -7.26 4.57 -25.87
N ALA A 63 -7.49 5.35 -24.83
CA ALA A 63 -7.44 4.90 -23.46
C ALA A 63 -8.60 3.90 -23.35
N THR A 64 -8.32 2.66 -23.74
CA THR A 64 -9.20 1.52 -23.52
C THR A 64 -9.72 1.65 -22.10
N HIS A 65 -11.03 1.79 -21.95
CA HIS A 65 -11.75 1.70 -20.69
C HIS A 65 -11.42 0.36 -20.01
N ARG A 66 -10.24 0.22 -19.40
CA ARG A 66 -9.78 -1.04 -18.80
C ARG A 66 -10.36 -1.28 -17.40
N HIS A 67 -11.32 -0.48 -16.98
CA HIS A 67 -11.86 -0.52 -15.62
C HIS A 67 -13.37 -0.77 -15.54
N ARG A 68 -14.04 -1.12 -16.65
CA ARG A 68 -15.49 -1.38 -16.66
C ARG A 68 -15.81 -2.86 -16.72
N GLY A 69 -15.60 -3.57 -15.63
CA GLY A 69 -16.09 -4.93 -15.47
C GLY A 69 -16.30 -5.23 -13.99
N PRO A 70 -17.10 -6.26 -13.66
CA PRO A 70 -17.44 -6.61 -12.30
C PRO A 70 -16.18 -6.79 -11.45
N TRP A 71 -16.33 -6.57 -10.15
CA TRP A 71 -15.25 -6.80 -9.21
C TRP A 71 -14.71 -8.22 -9.34
N THR A 72 -13.40 -8.37 -9.24
CA THR A 72 -12.76 -9.66 -9.11
C THR A 72 -11.71 -9.57 -8.02
N ARG A 73 -11.45 -10.71 -7.35
CA ARG A 73 -10.38 -10.81 -6.35
C ARG A 73 -9.03 -10.33 -6.88
N GLU A 74 -8.73 -10.64 -8.14
CA GLU A 74 -7.52 -10.18 -8.82
C GLU A 74 -7.46 -8.65 -8.96
N LYS A 75 -8.58 -8.00 -9.27
CA LYS A 75 -8.65 -6.52 -9.32
C LYS A 75 -8.45 -5.89 -7.95
N GLY A 76 -9.09 -6.43 -6.91
CA GLY A 76 -8.87 -6.00 -5.53
C GLY A 76 -7.40 -6.11 -5.12
N PHE A 77 -6.79 -7.26 -5.41
CA PHE A 77 -5.36 -7.48 -5.17
C PHE A 77 -4.48 -6.47 -5.91
N ASN A 78 -4.65 -6.31 -7.22
CA ASN A 78 -3.88 -5.36 -8.03
C ASN A 78 -4.05 -3.92 -7.56
N ARG A 79 -5.24 -3.56 -7.03
CA ARG A 79 -5.49 -2.24 -6.45
C ARG A 79 -4.78 -2.06 -5.10
N GLY A 80 -4.80 -3.07 -4.24
CA GLY A 80 -4.00 -3.09 -3.01
C GLY A 80 -2.51 -2.92 -3.31
N VAL A 81 -1.99 -3.66 -4.28
CA VAL A 81 -0.60 -3.51 -4.78
C VAL A 81 -0.34 -2.09 -5.28
N GLY A 82 -1.26 -1.51 -6.05
CA GLY A 82 -1.16 -0.12 -6.50
C GLY A 82 -1.09 0.88 -5.34
N LYS A 83 -1.90 0.70 -4.27
CA LYS A 83 -1.84 1.53 -3.07
C LYS A 83 -0.50 1.37 -2.32
N VAL A 84 0.01 0.14 -2.19
CA VAL A 84 1.33 -0.13 -1.59
C VAL A 84 2.44 0.57 -2.38
N ARG A 85 2.43 0.45 -3.71
CA ARG A 85 3.39 1.10 -4.58
C ARG A 85 3.36 2.63 -4.43
N LYS A 86 2.16 3.22 -4.42
CA LYS A 86 1.99 4.66 -4.21
C LYS A 86 2.41 5.11 -2.81
N LEU A 87 2.21 4.28 -1.78
CA LEU A 87 2.69 4.56 -0.43
C LEU A 87 4.22 4.59 -0.40
N ARG A 88 4.86 3.60 -1.01
CA ARG A 88 6.32 3.55 -1.17
C ARG A 88 6.85 4.80 -1.86
N GLU A 89 6.31 5.10 -3.06
CA GLU A 89 6.73 6.25 -3.87
C GLU A 89 6.64 7.55 -3.05
N ARG A 90 5.52 7.80 -2.34
CA ARG A 90 5.39 8.99 -1.48
C ARG A 90 6.39 9.05 -0.33
N CYS A 91 6.75 7.91 0.25
CA CYS A 91 7.74 7.86 1.33
C CYS A 91 9.18 8.00 0.83
N GLU A 92 9.49 7.49 -0.37
CA GLU A 92 10.82 7.56 -0.98
C GLU A 92 11.08 8.90 -1.69
N GLU A 93 10.05 9.52 -2.30
CA GLU A 93 10.12 10.81 -3.00
C GLU A 93 10.06 12.02 -2.04
N GLY A 94 9.87 11.78 -0.73
CA GLY A 94 9.84 12.83 0.29
C GLY A 94 8.52 13.63 0.37
N ASP A 95 7.49 13.18 -0.34
CA ASP A 95 6.14 13.79 -0.33
C ASP A 95 5.41 13.54 1.00
N GLU A 96 5.64 12.38 1.62
CA GLU A 96 5.23 12.09 3.00
C GLU A 96 6.43 12.34 3.94
N VAL A 97 6.37 13.42 4.73
CA VAL A 97 7.41 13.77 5.71
C VAL A 97 6.94 13.47 7.13
N GLY A 98 7.87 13.06 8.00
CA GLY A 98 7.65 12.89 9.44
C GLY A 98 7.29 11.47 9.86
N LYS A 99 6.49 11.34 10.93
CA LYS A 99 6.21 10.05 11.60
C LYS A 99 5.59 8.98 10.68
N LYS A 100 4.91 9.38 9.60
CA LYS A 100 4.31 8.45 8.63
C LYS A 100 5.37 7.73 7.78
N ALA A 101 6.30 8.48 7.19
CA ALA A 101 7.39 7.89 6.43
C ALA A 101 8.34 7.10 7.32
N GLU A 102 8.63 7.59 8.53
CA GLU A 102 9.44 6.85 9.50
C GLU A 102 8.79 5.50 9.86
N GLY A 103 7.49 5.49 10.16
CA GLY A 103 6.75 4.26 10.43
C GLY A 103 6.80 3.28 9.27
N TYR A 104 6.60 3.76 8.03
CA TYR A 104 6.67 2.93 6.83
C TYR A 104 8.06 2.34 6.58
N MET A 105 9.13 3.13 6.73
CA MET A 105 10.51 2.63 6.56
C MET A 105 10.86 1.57 7.62
N ARG A 106 10.50 1.82 8.88
CA ARG A 106 10.67 0.84 9.98
C ARG A 106 9.87 -0.43 9.74
N PHE A 107 8.64 -0.32 9.23
CA PHE A 107 7.84 -1.48 8.83
C PHE A 107 8.47 -2.28 7.71
N MET A 108 8.96 -1.60 6.67
CA MET A 108 9.65 -2.25 5.56
C MET A 108 10.90 -2.97 6.03
N ALA A 109 11.77 -2.29 6.80
CA ALA A 109 12.97 -2.87 7.40
C ALA A 109 12.67 -4.13 8.22
N LEU A 110 11.59 -4.10 9.02
CA LEU A 110 11.13 -5.24 9.80
C LEU A 110 10.78 -6.44 8.90
N ILE A 111 10.07 -6.20 7.80
CA ILE A 111 9.60 -7.28 6.90
C ILE A 111 10.70 -7.80 5.99
N THR A 112 11.54 -6.92 5.46
CA THR A 112 12.64 -7.31 4.56
C THR A 112 13.87 -7.82 5.31
N GLY A 113 13.92 -7.63 6.63
CA GLY A 113 15.11 -7.94 7.43
C GLY A 113 16.31 -7.06 7.10
N SER A 114 16.09 -5.92 6.44
CA SER A 114 17.14 -4.95 6.12
C SER A 114 17.28 -3.96 7.27
N GLU A 115 18.50 -3.77 7.77
CA GLU A 115 18.79 -2.74 8.77
C GLU A 115 18.37 -1.35 8.24
N LEU A 116 17.73 -0.57 9.11
CA LEU A 116 17.39 0.81 8.81
C LEU A 116 18.68 1.60 8.55
N PRO A 117 18.76 2.45 7.52
CA PRO A 117 19.83 3.42 7.48
C PRO A 117 19.69 4.31 8.72
N GLU A 118 20.68 4.25 9.62
CA GLU A 118 20.78 5.16 10.74
C GLU A 118 20.73 6.59 10.19
N ALA A 119 19.80 7.39 10.70
CA ALA A 119 19.77 8.81 10.42
C ALA A 119 21.07 9.42 10.95
N VAL A 120 21.94 9.83 10.03
CA VAL A 120 23.15 10.63 10.30
C VAL A 120 22.74 12.03 10.72
#